data_AF-A0AA37LV84-F1
#
_entry.id   AF-A0AA37LV84-F1
#
_cell.length_a   1.000
_cell.length_b   1.000
_cell.length_c   1.000
_cell.angle_alpha   90.00
_cell.angle_beta   90.00
_cell.angle_gamma   90.00
#
_symmetry.space_group_name_H-M   'P 1'
#
loop_
_entity.id
_entity.type
_entity.pdbx_description
1 polymer ?
#
loop_
_entity_poly.entity_id
_entity_poly.type
_entity_poly.pdbx_seq_one_letter_code
_entity_poly.pdbx_strand_id
1 'polypeptide(L)'
;MENPTSELDNLSAILEWRCKQVWRIHEQGKRDEADTMAQKLLMEPQLSKVHQACMHLLLAASPSDYVEHAKDAVRLYSEVLQEFEHTPQQRANVEKMLDAAKSALRKARADQSAIDREVENLISASGMTMTDLHNAQLEAQRRLEEQTQEEDQAITQDEEEDDNDFVPAAALQSSQSVPTTAGVSQGSAVGRSQSNMLTAMNDDSQPLPEIFR
;
A
#
# COMPACT_ATOMS: atom_id res chain seq x y z
N MET A 1 30.29 -33.03 -5.95
CA MET A 1 30.13 -32.36 -4.65
C MET A 1 29.91 -30.91 -4.98
N GLU A 2 28.66 -30.47 -5.02
CA GLU A 2 28.31 -29.07 -5.24
C GLU A 2 28.60 -28.30 -3.95
N ASN A 3 29.22 -27.13 -4.08
CA ASN A 3 29.65 -26.32 -2.95
C ASN A 3 28.43 -25.54 -2.43
N PRO A 4 27.90 -25.87 -1.23
CA PRO A 4 26.67 -25.23 -0.71
C PRO A 4 26.84 -23.72 -0.46
N THR A 5 28.07 -23.21 -0.42
CA THR A 5 28.36 -21.78 -0.30
C THR A 5 27.95 -20.99 -1.54
N SER A 6 28.01 -21.59 -2.73
CA SER A 6 27.69 -20.89 -3.98
C SER A 6 26.19 -20.57 -4.11
N GLU A 7 25.31 -21.41 -3.58
CA GLU A 7 23.86 -21.20 -3.70
C GLU A 7 23.36 -20.08 -2.79
N LEU A 8 23.92 -19.97 -1.58
CA LEU A 8 23.59 -18.92 -0.62
C LEU A 8 24.03 -17.54 -1.12
N ASP A 9 25.22 -17.47 -1.72
CA ASP A 9 25.75 -16.25 -2.33
C ASP A 9 24.89 -15.82 -3.54
N ASN A 10 24.45 -16.78 -4.37
CA ASN A 10 23.55 -16.51 -5.49
C ASN A 10 22.19 -15.95 -5.02
N LEU A 11 21.62 -16.50 -3.95
CA LEU A 11 20.35 -16.03 -3.40
C LEU A 11 20.48 -14.59 -2.86
N SER A 12 21.55 -14.31 -2.13
CA SER A 12 21.84 -12.96 -1.62
C SER A 12 21.94 -11.94 -2.76
N ALA A 13 22.66 -12.28 -3.84
CA ALA A 13 22.80 -11.42 -5.02
C ALA A 13 21.45 -11.18 -5.74
N ILE A 14 20.59 -12.20 -5.83
CA ILE A 14 19.24 -12.06 -6.39
C ILE A 14 18.39 -11.11 -5.54
N LEU A 15 18.41 -11.27 -4.22
CA LEU A 15 17.66 -10.41 -3.30
C LEU A 15 18.16 -8.96 -3.38
N GLU A 16 19.48 -8.75 -3.39
CA GLU A 16 20.08 -7.43 -3.57
C GLU A 16 19.63 -6.79 -4.90
N TRP A 17 19.68 -7.54 -6.00
CA TRP A 17 19.21 -7.07 -7.31
C TRP A 17 17.74 -6.68 -7.29
N ARG A 18 16.88 -7.47 -6.62
CA ARG A 18 15.45 -7.16 -6.48
C ARG A 18 15.23 -5.89 -5.66
N CYS A 19 15.94 -5.71 -4.54
CA CYS A 19 15.88 -4.47 -3.77
C CYS A 19 16.27 -3.27 -4.65
N LYS A 20 17.39 -3.35 -5.39
CA LYS A 20 17.81 -2.29 -6.33
C LYS A 20 16.77 -2.01 -7.41
N GLN A 21 16.09 -3.05 -7.91
CA GLN A 21 15.04 -2.91 -8.90
C GLN A 21 13.84 -2.14 -8.34
N VAL A 22 13.41 -2.43 -7.12
CA VAL A 22 12.29 -1.72 -6.46
C VAL A 22 12.60 -0.23 -6.29
N TRP A 23 13.82 0.11 -5.88
CA TRP A 23 14.25 1.52 -5.80
C TRP A 23 14.25 2.22 -7.15
N ARG A 24 14.75 1.57 -8.21
CA ARG A 24 14.69 2.14 -9.57
C ARG A 24 13.27 2.40 -10.05
N ILE A 25 12.31 1.52 -9.72
CA ILE A 25 10.89 1.73 -10.04
C ILE A 25 10.34 2.93 -9.26
N HIS A 26 10.68 3.04 -7.97
CA HIS A 26 10.31 4.19 -7.15
C HIS A 26 10.86 5.51 -7.71
N GLU A 27 12.13 5.55 -8.12
CA GLU A 27 12.77 6.72 -8.74
C GLU A 27 12.15 7.13 -10.08
N GLN A 28 11.55 6.18 -10.81
CA GLN A 28 10.77 6.46 -12.02
C GLN A 28 9.39 7.07 -11.74
N GLY A 29 9.05 7.30 -10.47
CA GLY A 29 7.76 7.84 -10.03
C GLY A 29 6.63 6.82 -9.98
N LYS A 30 6.92 5.53 -10.23
CA LYS A 30 5.92 4.45 -10.17
C LYS A 30 5.76 3.96 -8.73
N ARG A 31 5.24 4.82 -7.87
CA ARG A 31 5.18 4.60 -6.40
C ARG A 31 4.36 3.37 -6.03
N ASP A 32 3.14 3.23 -6.54
CA ASP A 32 2.26 2.11 -6.18
C ASP A 32 2.86 0.73 -6.56
N GLU A 33 3.55 0.67 -7.70
CA GLU A 33 4.26 -0.54 -8.15
C GLU A 33 5.43 -0.84 -7.21
N ALA A 34 6.24 0.17 -6.86
CA ALA A 34 7.36 0.02 -5.95
C ALA A 34 6.90 -0.41 -4.54
N ASP A 35 5.84 0.20 -4.02
CA ASP A 35 5.27 -0.12 -2.70
C ASP A 35 4.79 -1.57 -2.67
N THR A 36 4.04 -1.98 -3.69
CA THR A 36 3.55 -3.37 -3.82
C THR A 36 4.71 -4.37 -3.86
N MET A 37 5.80 -4.05 -4.57
CA MET A 37 6.97 -4.93 -4.64
C MET A 37 7.77 -4.94 -3.33
N ALA A 38 7.90 -3.80 -2.65
CA ALA A 38 8.56 -3.69 -1.36
C ALA A 38 7.83 -4.52 -0.28
N GLN A 39 6.50 -4.42 -0.22
CA GLN A 39 5.68 -5.23 0.67
C GLN A 39 5.83 -6.73 0.38
N LYS A 40 5.82 -7.14 -0.89
CA LYS A 40 6.06 -8.54 -1.28
C LYS A 40 7.44 -9.03 -0.85
N LEU A 41 8.48 -8.22 -1.00
CA LEU A 41 9.83 -8.58 -0.55
C LEU A 41 9.92 -8.73 0.97
N LEU A 42 9.24 -7.88 1.74
CA LEU A 42 9.23 -7.98 3.21
C LEU A 42 8.62 -9.29 3.72
N MET A 43 7.80 -9.97 2.92
CA MET A 43 7.23 -11.29 3.26
C MET A 43 8.20 -12.45 3.01
N GLU A 44 9.37 -12.22 2.42
CA GLU A 44 10.32 -13.29 2.08
C GLU A 44 11.16 -13.71 3.30
N PRO A 45 11.21 -15.02 3.64
CA PRO A 45 11.76 -15.50 4.92
C PRO A 45 13.30 -15.40 5.04
N GLN A 46 13.99 -14.82 4.06
CA GLN A 46 15.45 -14.71 4.03
C GLN A 46 15.95 -13.30 3.64
N LEU A 47 15.07 -12.30 3.72
CA LEU A 47 15.49 -10.93 3.46
C LEU A 47 16.44 -10.47 4.57
N SER A 48 17.66 -10.05 4.23
CA SER A 48 18.62 -9.55 5.22
C SER A 48 18.06 -8.32 5.97
N LYS A 49 18.51 -8.07 7.21
CA LYS A 49 18.07 -6.89 7.98
C LYS A 49 18.33 -5.57 7.24
N VAL A 50 19.44 -5.49 6.49
CA VAL A 50 19.76 -4.33 5.65
C VAL A 50 18.71 -4.15 4.55
N HIS A 51 18.35 -5.23 3.86
CA HIS A 51 17.35 -5.20 2.80
C HIS A 51 15.94 -4.90 3.36
N GLN A 52 15.57 -5.49 4.50
CA GLN A 52 14.32 -5.18 5.20
C GLN A 52 14.24 -3.69 5.57
N ALA A 53 15.31 -3.15 6.19
CA ALA A 53 15.38 -1.73 6.54
C ALA A 53 15.24 -0.83 5.31
N CYS A 54 15.82 -1.26 4.18
CA CYS A 54 15.75 -0.57 2.91
C CYS A 54 14.33 -0.55 2.34
N MET A 55 13.60 -1.67 2.38
CA MET A 55 12.20 -1.73 1.95
C MET A 55 11.29 -0.89 2.85
N HIS A 56 11.49 -0.94 4.17
CA HIS A 56 10.77 -0.07 5.10
C HIS A 56 11.06 1.42 4.89
N LEU A 57 12.30 1.79 4.57
CA LEU A 57 12.64 3.18 4.26
C LEU A 57 11.94 3.66 2.98
N LEU A 58 11.81 2.80 1.96
CA LEU A 58 11.05 3.10 0.75
C LEU A 58 9.56 3.31 1.08
N LEU A 59 8.97 2.39 1.85
CA LEU A 59 7.56 2.46 2.25
C LEU A 59 7.27 3.62 3.21
N ALA A 60 8.27 4.19 3.88
CA ALA A 60 8.11 5.43 4.65
C ALA A 60 7.80 6.67 3.79
N ALA A 61 7.93 6.57 2.46
CA ALA A 61 7.46 7.58 1.51
C ALA A 61 6.05 7.31 0.96
N SER A 62 5.46 6.15 1.27
CA SER A 62 4.10 5.76 0.92
C SER A 62 3.07 6.55 1.74
N PRO A 63 1.81 6.73 1.28
CA PRO A 63 0.77 7.32 2.11
C PRO A 63 0.27 6.41 3.25
N SER A 64 0.47 5.09 3.18
CA SER A 64 -0.03 4.13 4.16
C SER A 64 1.04 3.73 5.18
N ASP A 65 0.70 3.78 6.48
CA ASP A 65 1.53 3.28 7.60
C ASP A 65 2.98 3.79 7.62
N TYR A 66 3.22 4.94 7.00
CA TYR A 66 4.55 5.50 6.75
C TYR A 66 5.33 5.83 8.03
N VAL A 67 4.63 6.14 9.12
CA VAL A 67 5.23 6.33 10.45
C VAL A 67 5.81 5.03 10.99
N GLU A 68 5.08 3.91 10.88
CA GLU A 68 5.54 2.61 11.36
C GLU A 68 6.71 2.09 10.52
N HIS A 69 6.60 2.20 9.20
CA HIS A 69 7.70 1.87 8.30
C HIS A 69 8.97 2.69 8.57
N ALA A 70 8.85 4.00 8.85
CA ALA A 70 9.99 4.82 9.23
C ALA A 70 10.62 4.38 10.57
N LYS A 71 9.80 3.97 11.56
CA LYS A 71 10.29 3.44 12.84
C LYS A 71 11.06 2.13 12.63
N ASP A 72 10.51 1.20 11.84
CA ASP A 72 11.16 -0.08 11.56
C ASP A 72 12.48 0.09 10.80
N ALA A 73 12.54 1.01 9.84
CA ALA A 73 13.79 1.33 9.15
C ALA A 73 14.87 1.82 10.12
N VAL A 74 14.52 2.74 11.04
CA VAL A 74 15.46 3.24 12.07
C VAL A 74 15.91 2.11 13.00
N ARG A 75 14.98 1.27 13.45
CA ARG A 75 15.28 0.12 14.33
C ARG A 75 16.25 -0.83 13.64
N LEU A 76 15.93 -1.30 12.44
CA LEU A 76 16.73 -2.28 11.71
C LEU A 76 18.12 -1.76 11.34
N TYR A 77 18.26 -0.51 10.86
CA TYR A 77 19.59 0.05 10.60
C TYR A 77 20.42 0.21 11.87
N SER A 78 19.78 0.51 13.01
CA SER A 78 20.46 0.56 14.30
C SER A 78 20.94 -0.83 14.74
N GLU A 79 20.13 -1.88 14.56
CA GLU A 79 20.51 -3.26 14.82
C GLU A 79 21.68 -3.70 13.92
N VAL A 80 21.63 -3.38 12.62
CA VAL A 80 22.72 -3.71 11.70
C VAL A 80 24.05 -3.10 12.17
N LEU A 81 24.07 -1.84 12.61
CA LEU A 81 25.29 -1.20 13.13
C LEU A 81 25.84 -1.85 14.41
N GLN A 82 24.99 -2.51 15.19
CA GLN A 82 25.36 -3.13 16.46
C GLN A 82 25.79 -4.60 16.31
N GLU A 83 25.14 -5.35 15.42
CA GLU A 83 25.27 -6.80 15.35
C GLU A 83 26.44 -7.29 14.50
N PHE A 84 26.88 -6.51 13.51
CA PHE A 84 27.88 -6.96 12.53
C PHE A 84 29.17 -6.15 12.63
N GLU A 85 30.30 -6.81 12.41
CA GLU A 85 31.56 -6.13 12.14
C GLU A 85 31.50 -5.53 10.72
N HIS A 86 31.63 -4.20 10.65
CA HIS A 86 31.59 -3.47 9.40
C HIS A 86 32.98 -3.01 9.02
N THR A 87 33.31 -3.10 7.74
CA THR A 87 34.39 -2.26 7.19
C THR A 87 34.03 -0.78 7.38
N PRO A 88 35.03 0.13 7.45
CA PRO A 88 34.74 1.56 7.59
C PRO A 88 33.77 2.10 6.53
N GLN A 89 33.87 1.61 5.29
CA GLN A 89 32.96 2.00 4.21
C GLN A 89 31.54 1.49 4.43
N GLN A 90 31.37 0.21 4.79
CA GLN A 90 30.04 -0.35 5.09
C GLN A 90 29.38 0.38 6.25
N ARG A 91 30.15 0.68 7.32
CA ARG A 91 29.65 1.46 8.46
C ARG A 91 29.14 2.82 8.01
N ALA A 92 29.95 3.58 7.26
CA ALA A 92 29.56 4.90 6.77
C ALA A 92 28.30 4.85 5.90
N ASN A 93 28.17 3.81 5.07
CA ASN A 93 26.97 3.60 4.25
C ASN A 93 25.72 3.32 5.10
N VAL A 94 25.83 2.45 6.10
CA VAL A 94 24.70 2.13 7.01
C VAL A 94 24.33 3.34 7.87
N GLU A 95 25.31 4.10 8.36
CA GLU A 95 25.08 5.36 9.10
C GLU A 95 24.33 6.39 8.24
N LYS A 96 24.74 6.57 6.97
CA LYS A 96 24.01 7.42 6.03
C LYS A 96 22.55 7.00 5.87
N MET A 97 22.29 5.70 5.75
CA MET A 97 20.93 5.17 5.62
C MET A 97 20.12 5.32 6.92
N LEU A 98 20.76 5.15 8.08
CA LEU A 98 20.13 5.40 9.38
C LEU A 98 19.73 6.86 9.53
N ASP A 99 20.58 7.79 9.11
CA ASP A 99 20.26 9.23 9.14
C ASP A 99 19.12 9.59 8.19
N ALA A 100 19.07 8.98 6.99
CA ALA A 100 17.93 9.09 6.09
C ALA A 100 16.64 8.57 6.75
N ALA A 101 16.68 7.41 7.39
CA ALA A 101 15.53 6.84 8.11
C ALA A 101 15.07 7.71 9.28
N LYS A 102 15.99 8.28 10.06
CA LYS A 102 15.66 9.24 11.13
C LYS A 102 15.06 10.53 10.57
N SER A 103 15.52 10.97 9.40
CA SER A 103 14.93 12.12 8.71
C SER A 103 13.49 11.83 8.28
N ALA A 104 13.26 10.68 7.63
CA ALA A 104 11.93 10.21 7.25
C ALA A 104 11.00 10.09 8.46
N LEU A 105 11.46 9.52 9.57
CA LEU A 105 10.65 9.39 10.79
C LEU A 105 10.28 10.75 11.41
N ARG A 106 11.21 11.72 11.41
CA ARG A 106 10.90 13.08 11.89
C ARG A 106 9.84 13.74 11.03
N LYS A 107 9.98 13.65 9.70
CA LYS A 107 8.97 14.16 8.76
C LYS A 107 7.63 13.47 8.98
N ALA A 108 7.63 12.14 9.07
CA ALA A 108 6.42 11.36 9.24
C ALA A 108 5.62 11.75 10.50
N ARG A 109 6.32 11.95 11.61
CA ARG A 109 5.73 12.42 12.88
C ARG A 109 5.21 13.85 12.80
N ALA A 110 5.89 14.73 12.07
CA ALA A 110 5.44 16.09 11.86
C ALA A 110 4.13 16.11 11.05
N ASP A 111 4.05 15.30 10.00
CA ASP A 111 2.87 15.15 9.16
C ASP A 111 1.70 14.57 9.98
N GLN A 112 1.93 13.49 10.75
CA GLN A 112 0.92 12.93 11.66
C GLN A 112 0.41 13.98 12.65
N SER A 113 1.32 14.73 13.28
CA SER A 113 0.96 15.78 14.24
C SER A 113 0.15 16.92 13.60
N ALA A 114 0.38 17.21 12.31
CA ALA A 114 -0.38 18.21 11.58
C ALA A 114 -1.80 17.73 11.30
N ILE A 115 -1.96 16.46 10.87
CA ILE A 115 -3.26 15.82 10.66
C ILE A 115 -4.04 15.76 11.98
N ASP A 116 -3.42 15.32 13.07
CA ASP A 116 -4.07 15.22 14.38
C ASP A 116 -4.62 16.59 14.83
N ARG A 117 -3.86 17.67 14.60
CA ARG A 117 -4.33 19.04 14.88
C ARG A 117 -5.48 19.47 13.98
N GLU A 118 -5.45 19.12 12.69
CA GLU A 118 -6.53 19.43 11.77
C GLU A 118 -7.83 18.72 12.18
N VAL A 119 -7.72 17.44 12.53
CA VAL A 119 -8.82 16.63 13.06
C VAL A 119 -9.37 17.27 14.34
N GLU A 120 -8.53 17.62 15.30
CA GLU A 120 -8.95 18.26 16.56
C GLU A 120 -9.62 19.62 16.35
N ASN A 121 -9.13 20.42 15.38
CA ASN A 121 -9.76 21.68 15.00
C ASN A 121 -11.15 21.46 14.39
N LEU A 122 -11.33 20.45 13.54
CA LEU A 122 -12.62 20.11 12.93
C LEU A 122 -13.64 19.66 13.98
N ILE A 123 -13.21 18.80 14.90
CA ILE A 123 -14.03 18.32 16.03
C ILE A 123 -14.46 19.52 16.88
N SER A 124 -13.50 20.35 17.30
CA SER A 124 -13.77 21.54 18.11
C SER A 124 -14.71 22.53 17.41
N ALA A 125 -14.56 22.73 16.10
CA ALA A 125 -15.42 23.62 15.31
C ALA A 125 -16.84 23.08 15.13
N SER A 126 -17.01 21.75 15.03
CA SER A 126 -18.31 21.10 14.92
C SER A 126 -19.10 21.10 16.23
N GLY A 127 -18.44 21.35 17.37
CA GLY A 127 -19.02 21.23 18.71
C GLY A 127 -19.36 19.79 19.11
N MET A 128 -19.04 18.81 18.26
CA MET A 128 -19.19 17.38 18.51
C MET A 128 -17.90 16.85 19.13
N THR A 129 -18.01 15.87 20.01
CA THR A 129 -16.86 15.13 20.51
C THR A 129 -16.45 14.03 19.52
N MET A 130 -15.23 13.47 19.65
CA MET A 130 -14.84 12.28 18.90
C MET A 130 -15.82 11.12 19.06
N THR A 131 -16.36 10.98 20.27
CA THR A 131 -17.38 9.97 20.58
C THR A 131 -18.66 10.20 19.79
N ASP A 132 -19.09 11.46 19.66
CA ASP A 132 -20.29 11.80 18.90
C ASP A 132 -20.10 11.51 17.40
N LEU A 133 -18.91 11.83 16.86
CA LEU A 133 -18.57 11.50 15.47
C LEU A 133 -18.55 9.99 15.23
N HIS A 134 -17.95 9.23 16.14
CA HIS A 134 -17.90 7.77 16.06
C HIS A 134 -19.29 7.14 16.15
N ASN A 135 -20.14 7.63 17.07
CA ASN A 135 -21.52 7.18 17.20
C ASN A 135 -22.34 7.49 15.93
N ALA A 136 -22.17 8.68 15.35
CA ALA A 136 -22.82 9.04 14.10
C ALA A 136 -22.40 8.12 12.94
N GLN A 137 -21.12 7.73 12.88
CA GLN A 137 -20.61 6.80 11.87
C GLN A 137 -21.20 5.39 12.06
N LEU A 138 -21.29 4.90 13.30
CA LEU A 138 -21.93 3.62 13.62
C LEU A 138 -23.41 3.61 13.28
N GLU A 139 -24.14 4.69 13.57
CA GLU A 139 -25.55 4.80 13.25
C GLU A 139 -25.79 4.87 11.73
N ALA A 140 -24.94 5.61 11.00
CA ALA A 140 -25.00 5.66 9.54
C ALA A 140 -24.73 4.28 8.91
N GLN A 141 -23.75 3.52 9.44
CA GLN A 141 -23.47 2.17 8.97
C GLN A 141 -24.64 1.21 9.22
N ARG A 142 -25.24 1.26 10.41
CA ARG A 142 -26.44 0.46 10.73
C ARG A 142 -27.59 0.74 9.76
N ARG A 143 -27.86 2.02 9.45
CA ARG A 143 -28.93 2.38 8.50
C ARG A 143 -28.67 1.85 7.09
N LEU A 144 -27.40 1.79 6.66
CA LEU A 144 -27.04 1.23 5.36
C LEU A 144 -27.27 -0.30 5.32
N GLU A 145 -26.92 -1.00 6.41
CA GLU A 145 -27.19 -2.44 6.57
C GLU A 145 -28.69 -2.76 6.59
N GLU A 146 -29.49 -1.91 7.24
CA GLU A 146 -30.96 -2.03 7.24
C GLU A 146 -31.56 -1.82 5.84
N GLN A 147 -31.09 -0.82 5.09
CA GLN A 147 -31.57 -0.57 3.71
C GLN A 147 -31.21 -1.72 2.75
N THR A 148 -30.03 -2.31 2.88
CA THR A 148 -29.64 -3.45 2.04
C THR A 148 -30.43 -4.71 2.36
N GLN A 149 -30.79 -4.95 3.63
CA GLN A 149 -31.70 -6.06 3.99
C GLN A 149 -33.13 -5.87 3.50
N GLU A 150 -33.64 -4.64 3.50
CA GLU A 150 -34.98 -4.34 2.96
C GLU A 150 -35.05 -4.52 1.44
N GLU A 151 -34.00 -4.13 0.70
CA GLU A 151 -33.92 -4.37 -0.75
C GLU A 151 -33.84 -5.87 -1.09
N ASP A 152 -33.08 -6.67 -0.34
CA ASP A 152 -32.98 -8.12 -0.56
C ASP A 152 -34.29 -8.86 -0.25
N GLN A 153 -35.06 -8.43 0.75
CA GLN A 153 -36.37 -9.04 1.07
C GLN A 153 -37.46 -8.69 0.05
N ALA A 154 -37.40 -7.50 -0.56
CA ALA A 154 -38.36 -7.07 -1.57
C ALA A 154 -38.23 -7.84 -2.90
N ILE A 155 -37.05 -8.40 -3.21
CA ILE A 155 -36.82 -9.19 -4.43
C ILE A 155 -37.38 -10.62 -4.28
N THR A 156 -37.40 -11.18 -3.06
CA THR A 156 -37.93 -12.54 -2.80
C THR A 156 -39.46 -12.67 -2.72
N GLN A 157 -40.22 -11.57 -2.78
CA GLN A 157 -41.70 -11.63 -2.73
C GLN A 157 -42.39 -11.58 -4.10
N ASP A 158 -41.66 -11.46 -5.21
CA ASP A 158 -42.22 -11.38 -6.57
C ASP A 158 -41.94 -12.64 -7.44
N GLU A 159 -41.41 -13.73 -6.86
CA GLU A 159 -41.16 -15.01 -7.57
C GLU A 159 -41.96 -16.22 -7.03
N GLU A 160 -43.08 -16.00 -6.34
CA GLU A 160 -44.05 -17.07 -6.04
C GLU A 160 -45.40 -16.75 -6.69
N GLU A 161 -45.54 -17.06 -7.99
CA GLU A 161 -46.79 -17.55 -8.64
C GLU A 161 -46.61 -17.63 -10.17
N ASP A 162 -46.06 -18.74 -10.69
CA ASP A 162 -46.56 -19.30 -11.95
C ASP A 162 -46.36 -20.83 -11.97
N ASP A 163 -47.40 -21.52 -11.53
CA ASP A 163 -47.63 -22.94 -11.78
C ASP A 163 -47.84 -23.16 -13.29
N ASN A 164 -46.92 -23.86 -13.97
CA ASN A 164 -47.34 -24.72 -15.07
C ASN A 164 -46.45 -25.97 -15.24
N ASP A 165 -47.18 -27.09 -15.25
CA ASP A 165 -46.81 -28.48 -15.43
C ASP A 165 -46.12 -28.81 -16.78
N PHE A 166 -45.55 -30.04 -16.84
CA PHE A 166 -45.18 -30.85 -18.04
C PHE A 166 -43.78 -30.54 -18.66
N VAL A 167 -42.82 -31.46 -18.90
CA VAL A 167 -42.71 -32.94 -19.06
C VAL A 167 -41.22 -33.35 -18.92
N PRO A 168 -40.87 -34.59 -18.51
CA PRO A 168 -39.49 -35.09 -18.58
C PRO A 168 -39.15 -35.73 -19.94
N ALA A 169 -37.94 -35.50 -20.45
CA ALA A 169 -37.01 -36.49 -21.03
C ALA A 169 -36.05 -35.90 -22.09
N ALA A 170 -34.87 -36.53 -22.13
CA ALA A 170 -33.90 -36.62 -23.24
C ALA A 170 -32.88 -35.49 -23.42
N ALA A 171 -31.65 -35.82 -23.02
CA ALA A 171 -30.38 -35.72 -23.76
C ALA A 171 -30.31 -34.79 -24.98
N LEU A 172 -29.25 -33.97 -25.01
CA LEU A 172 -28.23 -33.84 -26.08
C LEU A 172 -27.28 -32.67 -25.73
N GLN A 173 -25.99 -32.96 -25.57
CA GLN A 173 -24.88 -32.46 -26.42
C GLN A 173 -24.71 -30.94 -26.45
N SER A 174 -23.65 -30.41 -25.83
CA SER A 174 -22.32 -30.24 -26.44
C SER A 174 -22.22 -29.02 -27.35
N SER A 175 -21.39 -28.08 -26.88
CA SER A 175 -20.46 -27.27 -27.67
C SER A 175 -20.95 -25.98 -28.36
N GLN A 176 -20.10 -24.96 -28.16
CA GLN A 176 -19.63 -23.94 -29.10
C GLN A 176 -20.23 -22.50 -29.06
N SER A 177 -19.34 -21.59 -28.62
CA SER A 177 -18.83 -20.42 -29.38
C SER A 177 -19.62 -19.08 -29.39
N VAL A 178 -18.99 -18.05 -28.79
CA VAL A 178 -18.82 -16.59 -29.13
C VAL A 178 -19.81 -15.93 -30.12
N PRO A 179 -20.22 -14.63 -29.98
CA PRO A 179 -19.29 -13.46 -30.03
C PRO A 179 -19.70 -12.12 -29.32
N THR A 180 -18.71 -11.23 -29.20
CA THR A 180 -18.68 -9.74 -29.35
C THR A 180 -19.94 -8.88 -29.17
N THR A 181 -19.88 -7.85 -28.31
CA THR A 181 -20.38 -6.48 -28.62
C THR A 181 -19.66 -5.38 -27.83
N ALA A 182 -19.16 -4.38 -28.56
CA ALA A 182 -18.73 -3.09 -28.05
C ALA A 182 -19.92 -2.26 -27.56
N GLY A 183 -19.76 -1.55 -26.45
CA GLY A 183 -20.75 -0.62 -25.90
C GLY A 183 -20.05 0.61 -25.32
N VAL A 184 -20.01 1.67 -26.13
CA VAL A 184 -19.67 3.04 -25.74
C VAL A 184 -20.70 3.54 -24.73
N SER A 185 -20.25 4.08 -23.60
CA SER A 185 -21.05 4.99 -22.77
C SER A 185 -20.26 6.25 -22.45
N GLN A 186 -20.70 7.34 -23.07
CA GLN A 186 -20.45 8.71 -22.66
C GLN A 186 -21.22 8.96 -21.35
N GLY A 187 -20.54 9.55 -20.36
CA GLY A 187 -21.17 10.01 -19.12
C GLY A 187 -20.52 11.29 -18.64
N SER A 188 -21.23 12.40 -18.82
CA SER A 188 -20.88 13.75 -18.39
C SER A 188 -20.67 13.86 -16.88
N ALA A 189 -19.60 14.54 -16.47
CA ALA A 189 -19.47 15.19 -15.15
C ALA A 189 -18.91 16.60 -15.41
N VAL A 190 -19.74 17.65 -15.47
CA VAL A 190 -20.28 18.42 -14.33
C VAL A 190 -19.18 18.81 -13.33
N GLY A 191 -18.62 19.99 -13.60
CA GLY A 191 -18.15 21.00 -12.67
C GLY A 191 -17.61 20.55 -11.31
N ARG A 192 -16.29 20.39 -11.22
CA ARG A 192 -15.58 20.48 -9.94
C ARG A 192 -14.58 21.63 -10.01
N SER A 193 -14.87 22.65 -9.21
CA SER A 193 -14.07 23.85 -9.01
C SER A 193 -12.63 23.47 -8.68
N GLN A 194 -11.69 23.82 -9.56
CA GLN A 194 -10.27 23.64 -9.33
C GLN A 194 -9.76 24.79 -8.47
N SER A 195 -9.60 24.51 -7.17
CA SER A 195 -8.75 25.30 -6.30
C SER A 195 -7.30 24.98 -6.64
N ASN A 196 -6.70 25.80 -7.50
CA ASN A 196 -5.24 25.91 -7.63
C ASN A 196 -4.63 26.16 -6.26
N MET A 197 -3.64 25.36 -5.86
CA MET A 197 -2.46 25.71 -5.03
C MET A 197 -1.74 24.40 -4.67
N LEU A 198 -0.87 23.91 -5.56
CA LEU A 198 0.23 23.00 -5.20
C LEU A 198 1.29 23.10 -6.31
N THR A 199 1.94 24.25 -6.33
CA THR A 199 3.11 24.52 -7.15
C THR A 199 4.35 24.17 -6.33
N ALA A 200 5.25 23.41 -6.96
CA ALA A 200 6.68 23.24 -6.64
C ALA A 200 7.03 22.39 -5.40
N MET A 201 7.14 21.08 -5.62
CA MET A 201 8.26 20.29 -5.06
C MET A 201 8.94 19.54 -6.21
N ASN A 202 9.58 20.32 -7.08
CA ASN A 202 10.69 19.83 -7.88
C ASN A 202 11.96 19.93 -7.03
N ASP A 203 12.80 18.91 -7.14
CA ASP A 203 14.19 18.83 -6.69
C ASP A 203 14.44 18.19 -5.32
N ASP A 204 14.30 16.85 -5.27
CA ASP A 204 15.06 16.02 -4.33
C ASP A 204 15.24 14.59 -4.91
N SER A 205 15.76 14.53 -6.15
CA SER A 205 16.36 13.29 -6.68
C SER A 205 17.70 13.10 -5.98
N GLN A 206 17.68 12.74 -4.69
CA GLN A 206 18.90 12.31 -4.03
C GLN A 206 19.42 11.08 -4.77
N PRO A 207 20.64 11.12 -5.32
CA PRO A 207 21.18 9.99 -6.05
C PRO A 207 21.27 8.79 -5.11
N LEU A 208 20.98 7.58 -5.64
CA LEU A 208 21.17 6.30 -4.97
C LEU A 208 22.45 6.35 -4.10
N PRO A 209 22.36 5.95 -2.81
CA PRO A 209 23.53 5.68 -1.99
C PRO A 209 24.55 4.85 -2.79
N GLU A 210 25.85 5.14 -2.68
CA GLU A 210 26.89 4.49 -3.53
C GLU A 210 26.88 2.95 -3.47
N ILE A 211 26.27 2.34 -2.45
CA ILE A 211 26.03 0.90 -2.36
C ILE A 211 25.05 0.35 -3.42
N PHE A 212 24.23 1.21 -4.03
CA PHE A 212 23.22 0.84 -5.01
C PHE A 212 23.54 1.34 -6.43
N ARG A 213 24.65 2.07 -6.63
CA ARG A 213 25.26 2.29 -7.95
C ARG A 213 26.12 1.10 -8.34
#